data_AF-A0A1F7YXH0-F1
#
_entry.id   AF-A0A1F7YXH0-F1
#
_cell.length_a   1.000
_cell.length_b   1.000
_cell.length_c   1.000
_cell.angle_alpha   90.00
_cell.angle_beta   90.00
_cell.angle_gamma   90.00
#
_symmetry.space_group_name_H-M   'P 1'
#
loop_
_entity.id
_entity.type
_entity.pdbx_description
1 polymer ?
#
loop_
_entity_poly.entity_id
_entity_poly.type
_entity_poly.pdbx_seq_one_letter_code
_entity_poly.pdbx_strand_id
1 'polypeptide(L)'
;MLTATPTSSSVSSATPVPAASEEEALIAQTQEQLVAEHGPSAKSLDVTVSTISGNFAQGAASEVGFGGGMWFAAKVDGKWELVWDGNGMITCNDLINYPDFPPSMIPACYDMGSEEMKDR
;
A
#
# COMPACT_ATOMS: atom_id res chain seq x y z
N MET A 1 -25.77 -55.13 11.34
CA MET A 1 -25.80 -54.60 9.97
C MET A 1 -25.11 -53.22 10.02
N LEU A 2 -23.78 -53.13 9.92
CA LEU A 2 -22.95 -52.88 8.72
C LEU A 2 -23.28 -51.57 7.94
N THR A 3 -22.40 -50.55 8.10
CA THR A 3 -21.87 -49.56 7.10
C THR A 3 -22.83 -48.57 6.40
N ALA A 4 -22.50 -47.33 6.04
CA ALA A 4 -21.24 -46.55 6.00
C ALA A 4 -21.54 -45.02 5.95
N THR A 5 -20.54 -44.21 6.27
CA THR A 5 -20.43 -42.77 5.96
C THR A 5 -20.12 -42.53 4.47
N PRO A 6 -20.49 -41.37 3.90
CA PRO A 6 -19.73 -40.80 2.81
C PRO A 6 -18.90 -39.59 3.28
N THR A 7 -17.59 -39.74 3.17
CA THR A 7 -16.60 -38.67 3.01
C THR A 7 -16.76 -38.04 1.62
N SER A 8 -16.75 -36.71 1.52
CA SER A 8 -16.32 -35.96 0.31
C SER A 8 -16.44 -34.46 0.58
N SER A 9 -15.52 -33.59 0.20
CA SER A 9 -14.18 -33.76 -0.33
C SER A 9 -13.43 -32.48 -0.04
N SER A 10 -12.17 -32.67 0.35
CA SER A 10 -11.10 -31.70 0.25
C SER A 10 -11.05 -31.09 -1.16
N VAL A 11 -11.04 -29.76 -1.27
CA VAL A 11 -10.33 -29.10 -2.36
C VAL A 11 -9.16 -28.37 -1.72
N SER A 12 -8.04 -29.09 -1.69
CA SER A 12 -6.73 -28.48 -1.59
C SER A 12 -6.50 -27.72 -2.89
N SER A 13 -6.30 -26.40 -2.80
CA SER A 13 -5.64 -25.63 -3.85
C SER A 13 -4.64 -24.71 -3.17
N ALA A 14 -3.60 -25.33 -2.59
CA ALA A 14 -2.44 -24.61 -2.11
C ALA A 14 -1.61 -24.15 -3.32
N THR A 15 -1.73 -22.86 -3.66
CA THR A 15 -0.55 -22.05 -4.01
C THR A 15 -0.84 -20.57 -3.71
N PRO A 16 -0.40 -20.03 -2.56
CA PRO A 16 -0.25 -18.59 -2.38
C PRO A 16 1.23 -18.28 -2.12
N VAL A 17 2.07 -18.42 -3.14
CA VAL A 17 3.49 -17.99 -3.08
C VAL A 17 3.73 -16.62 -3.75
N PRO A 18 2.96 -16.12 -4.75
CA PRO A 18 3.28 -14.84 -5.37
C PRO A 18 2.92 -13.60 -4.53
N ALA A 19 1.93 -13.69 -3.63
CA ALA A 19 1.47 -12.54 -2.83
C ALA A 19 2.50 -12.10 -1.77
N ALA A 20 3.13 -13.06 -1.06
CA ALA A 20 4.17 -12.74 -0.09
C ALA A 20 5.42 -12.13 -0.76
N SER A 21 5.81 -12.64 -1.93
CA SER A 21 6.95 -12.09 -2.68
C SER A 21 6.68 -10.70 -3.28
N GLU A 22 5.43 -10.40 -3.64
CA GLU A 22 5.07 -9.08 -4.16
C GLU A 22 4.99 -8.04 -3.05
N GLU A 23 4.48 -8.40 -1.87
CA GLU A 23 4.49 -7.56 -0.69
C GLU A 23 5.93 -7.25 -0.23
N GLU A 24 6.80 -8.26 -0.15
CA GLU A 24 8.22 -8.04 0.18
C GLU A 24 8.92 -7.13 -0.82
N ALA A 25 8.65 -7.30 -2.12
CA ALA A 25 9.20 -6.43 -3.17
C ALA A 25 8.69 -4.99 -3.06
N LEU A 26 7.39 -4.82 -2.76
CA LEU A 26 6.78 -3.53 -2.51
C LEU A 26 7.39 -2.86 -1.27
N ILE A 27 7.56 -3.59 -0.16
CA ILE A 27 8.20 -3.07 1.06
C ILE A 27 9.62 -2.59 0.75
N ALA A 28 10.42 -3.41 0.07
CA ALA A 28 11.78 -3.05 -0.30
C ALA A 28 11.83 -1.80 -1.20
N GLN A 29 10.93 -1.71 -2.18
CA GLN A 29 10.85 -0.60 -3.11
C GLN A 29 10.34 0.70 -2.44
N THR A 30 9.37 0.60 -1.54
CA THR A 30 8.90 1.73 -0.73
C THR A 30 10.01 2.22 0.21
N GLN A 31 10.77 1.31 0.84
CA GLN A 31 11.92 1.68 1.67
C GLN A 31 12.96 2.46 0.87
N GLU A 32 13.31 1.99 -0.33
CA GLU A 32 14.30 2.66 -1.18
C GLU A 32 13.86 4.08 -1.55
N GLN A 33 12.58 4.25 -1.90
CA GLN A 33 12.02 5.57 -2.25
C GLN A 33 11.94 6.51 -1.05
N LEU A 34 11.53 6.02 0.13
CA LEU A 34 11.57 6.81 1.37
C LEU A 34 12.99 7.27 1.71
N VAL A 35 14.00 6.43 1.46
CA VAL A 35 15.42 6.79 1.65
C VAL A 35 15.90 7.80 0.62
N ALA A 36 15.42 7.70 -0.62
CA ALA A 36 15.74 8.67 -1.66
C ALA A 36 15.13 10.05 -1.35
N GLU A 37 13.92 10.09 -0.80
CA GLU A 37 13.18 11.31 -0.52
C GLU A 37 13.58 11.97 0.81
N HIS A 38 13.67 11.20 1.89
CA HIS A 38 13.91 11.69 3.26
C HIS A 38 15.34 11.46 3.77
N GLY A 39 16.16 10.76 3.01
CA GLY A 39 17.58 10.50 3.32
C GLY A 39 17.84 9.18 4.07
N PRO A 40 19.11 8.93 4.45
CA PRO A 40 19.56 7.62 4.92
C PRO A 40 18.91 7.16 6.24
N SER A 41 18.41 8.10 7.06
CA SER A 41 17.70 7.79 8.30
C SER A 41 16.40 7.04 8.03
N ALA A 42 15.76 7.21 6.86
CA ALA A 42 14.56 6.46 6.54
C ALA A 42 14.80 4.94 6.47
N LYS A 43 16.06 4.45 6.41
CA LYS A 43 16.38 3.02 6.46
C LYS A 43 16.01 2.33 7.78
N SER A 44 15.86 3.09 8.86
CA SER A 44 15.45 2.55 10.16
C SER A 44 13.94 2.47 10.35
N LEU A 45 13.16 2.97 9.39
CA LEU A 45 11.71 2.88 9.43
C LEU A 45 11.26 1.43 9.25
N ASP A 46 10.35 0.99 10.10
CA ASP A 46 9.53 -0.20 9.94
C ASP A 46 8.43 0.10 8.92
N VAL A 47 8.56 -0.46 7.72
CA VAL A 47 7.60 -0.31 6.62
C VAL A 47 6.71 -1.54 6.55
N THR A 48 5.41 -1.31 6.64
CA THR A 48 4.38 -2.34 6.58
C THR A 48 3.39 -2.05 5.48
N VAL A 49 2.86 -3.09 4.85
CA VAL A 49 1.77 -2.99 3.86
C VAL A 49 0.46 -3.30 4.56
N SER A 50 -0.52 -2.40 4.46
CA SER A 50 -1.84 -2.60 5.04
C SER A 50 -2.85 -3.10 4.01
N THR A 51 -2.73 -2.64 2.76
CA THR A 51 -3.66 -3.04 1.70
C THR A 51 -2.95 -2.99 0.34
N ILE A 52 -3.21 -4.00 -0.48
CA ILE A 52 -2.90 -4.02 -1.90
C ILE A 52 -4.22 -4.24 -2.64
N SER A 53 -4.55 -3.35 -3.57
CA SER A 53 -5.77 -3.41 -4.38
C SER A 53 -5.41 -3.15 -5.84
N GLY A 54 -5.25 -4.23 -6.60
CA GLY A 54 -4.80 -4.16 -7.99
C GLY A 54 -3.43 -3.50 -8.11
N ASN A 55 -3.38 -2.34 -8.76
CA ASN A 55 -2.16 -1.57 -8.98
C ASN A 55 -1.92 -0.50 -7.90
N PHE A 56 -2.62 -0.54 -6.77
CA PHE A 56 -2.48 0.45 -5.71
C PHE A 56 -2.21 -0.23 -4.38
N ALA A 57 -1.42 0.42 -3.54
CA ALA A 57 -1.12 -0.06 -2.20
C ALA A 57 -1.04 1.10 -1.21
N GLN A 58 -1.28 0.77 0.06
CA GLN A 58 -1.06 1.68 1.17
C GLN A 58 -0.49 0.94 2.38
N GLY A 59 0.17 1.69 3.25
CA GLY A 59 0.72 1.14 4.46
C GLY A 59 1.24 2.21 5.41
N ALA A 60 2.06 1.78 6.38
CA ALA A 60 2.69 2.67 7.34
C ALA A 60 4.21 2.55 7.27
N ALA A 61 4.89 3.65 7.55
CA ALA A 61 6.32 3.72 7.76
C ALA A 61 6.54 4.37 9.13
N SER A 62 7.12 3.63 10.08
CA SER A 62 7.19 4.08 11.47
C SER A 62 8.52 3.79 12.14
N GLU A 63 8.88 4.59 13.13
CA GLU A 63 10.04 4.32 13.98
C GLU A 63 9.59 4.05 15.41
N VAL A 64 10.15 3.00 16.01
CA VAL A 64 9.81 2.56 17.37
C VAL A 64 10.06 3.70 18.35
N GLY A 65 8.99 4.23 18.95
CA GLY A 65 9.05 5.29 19.97
C GLY A 65 9.02 6.72 19.43
N PHE A 66 9.01 6.93 18.11
CA PHE A 66 9.02 8.27 17.49
C PHE A 66 7.78 8.59 16.64
N GLY A 67 6.90 7.61 16.45
CA GLY A 67 5.72 7.74 15.59
C GLY A 67 6.00 7.27 14.17
N GLY A 68 5.02 7.43 13.28
CA GLY A 68 5.14 7.01 11.88
C GLY A 68 4.21 7.78 10.99
N GLY A 69 4.37 7.66 9.68
CA GLY A 69 3.46 8.19 8.67
C GLY A 69 2.78 7.07 7.89
N MET A 70 1.79 7.46 7.09
CA MET A 70 1.19 6.60 6.10
C MET A 70 1.90 6.80 4.76
N TRP A 71 1.86 5.79 3.91
CA TRP A 71 2.33 5.91 2.53
C TRP A 71 1.32 5.30 1.57
N PHE A 72 1.32 5.82 0.34
CA PHE A 72 0.54 5.35 -0.80
C PHE A 72 1.49 5.03 -1.95
N ALA A 73 1.26 3.91 -2.62
CA ALA A 73 2.04 3.51 -3.79
C ALA A 73 1.12 3.12 -4.95
N ALA A 74 1.59 3.35 -6.18
CA ALA A 74 0.93 2.95 -7.41
C ALA A 74 1.88 2.13 -8.27
N LYS A 75 1.36 1.15 -8.99
CA LYS A 75 2.12 0.30 -9.89
C LYS A 75 2.03 0.85 -11.31
N VAL A 76 3.10 1.48 -11.78
CA VAL A 76 3.22 2.05 -13.13
C VAL A 76 4.22 1.21 -13.91
N ASP A 77 3.83 0.76 -15.12
CA ASP A 77 4.65 -0.11 -15.97
C ASP A 77 5.25 -1.35 -15.27
N GLY A 78 4.49 -1.90 -14.31
CA GLY A 78 4.88 -3.07 -13.54
C GLY A 78 5.82 -2.81 -12.36
N LYS A 79 6.14 -1.55 -12.04
CA LYS A 79 7.00 -1.14 -10.92
C LYS A 79 6.20 -0.33 -9.90
N TRP A 80 6.50 -0.51 -8.62
CA TRP A 80 5.85 0.28 -7.57
C TRP A 80 6.52 1.63 -7.39
N GLU A 81 5.73 2.69 -7.41
CA GLU A 81 6.17 4.06 -7.23
C GLU A 81 5.49 4.64 -5.99
N LEU A 82 6.26 5.34 -5.16
CA LEU A 82 5.76 6.06 -4.00
C LEU A 82 5.00 7.28 -4.50
N VAL A 83 3.70 7.33 -4.22
CA VAL A 83 2.80 8.43 -4.63
C VAL A 83 2.81 9.53 -3.60
N TRP A 84 2.79 9.15 -2.32
CA TRP A 84 2.76 10.08 -1.20
C TRP A 84 3.19 9.35 0.06
N ASP A 85 3.87 10.06 0.96
CA ASP A 85 4.08 9.64 2.33
C ASP A 85 3.97 10.81 3.31
N GLY A 86 3.60 10.50 4.56
CA GLY A 86 3.62 11.47 5.64
C GLY A 86 2.52 11.29 6.68
N ASN A 87 2.39 12.31 7.53
CA ASN A 87 1.39 12.40 8.61
C ASN A 87 0.27 13.42 8.30
N GLY A 88 0.25 13.97 7.09
CA GLY A 88 -0.59 15.09 6.70
C GLY A 88 -1.73 14.71 5.76
N MET A 89 -2.24 15.72 5.07
CA MET A 89 -3.22 15.56 3.99
C MET A 89 -2.49 15.44 2.65
N ILE A 90 -2.87 14.44 1.86
CA ILE A 90 -2.45 14.35 0.46
C ILE A 90 -3.11 15.46 -0.36
N THR A 91 -2.35 16.07 -1.27
CA THR A 91 -2.89 17.11 -2.15
C THR A 91 -3.52 16.50 -3.40
N CYS A 92 -4.48 17.18 -4.00
CA CYS A 92 -5.07 16.70 -5.26
C CYS A 92 -4.04 16.69 -6.40
N ASN A 93 -2.97 17.47 -6.29
CA ASN A 93 -1.88 17.49 -7.26
C ASN A 93 -1.02 16.22 -7.19
N ASP A 94 -0.83 15.64 -6.00
CA ASP A 94 -0.10 14.36 -5.83
C ASP A 94 -0.80 13.21 -6.59
N LEU A 95 -2.11 13.34 -6.81
CA LEU A 95 -2.95 12.33 -7.46
C LEU A 95 -3.18 12.58 -8.95
N ILE A 96 -2.67 13.67 -9.53
CA ILE A 96 -2.98 14.03 -10.93
C ILE A 96 -2.49 12.97 -11.93
N ASN A 97 -1.39 12.31 -11.60
CA ASN A 97 -0.80 11.23 -12.40
C ASN A 97 -1.40 9.85 -12.07
N TYR A 98 -2.26 9.77 -11.05
CA TYR A 98 -2.87 8.54 -10.56
C TYR A 98 -4.41 8.70 -10.42
N PRO A 99 -5.12 9.07 -11.49
CA PRO A 99 -6.56 9.36 -11.42
C PRO A 99 -7.37 8.13 -10.96
N ASP A 100 -6.88 6.92 -11.24
CA ASP A 100 -7.52 5.65 -10.89
C ASP A 100 -7.27 5.21 -9.44
N PHE A 101 -6.53 6.00 -8.64
CA PHE A 101 -6.27 5.66 -7.23
C PHE A 101 -7.61 5.55 -6.48
N PRO A 102 -7.96 4.43 -5.83
CA PRO A 102 -9.30 4.19 -5.33
C PRO A 102 -9.76 5.22 -4.28
N PRO A 103 -10.98 5.77 -4.38
CA PRO A 103 -11.55 6.61 -3.32
C PRO A 103 -11.69 5.88 -1.98
N SER A 104 -11.76 4.54 -2.00
CA SER A 104 -11.75 3.73 -0.77
C SER A 104 -10.42 3.78 -0.01
N MET A 105 -9.32 4.13 -0.67
CA MET A 105 -8.01 4.33 -0.06
C MET A 105 -7.77 5.81 0.23
N ILE A 106 -8.13 6.68 -0.72
CA ILE A 106 -7.94 8.13 -0.62
C ILE A 106 -9.29 8.80 -0.93
N PRO A 107 -10.16 8.96 0.09
CA PRO A 107 -11.53 9.45 -0.12
C PRO A 107 -11.61 10.94 -0.42
N ALA A 108 -10.60 11.70 0.01
CA ALA A 108 -10.51 13.13 -0.24
C ALA A 108 -9.05 13.57 -0.38
N CYS A 109 -8.85 14.70 -1.04
CA CYS A 109 -7.55 15.35 -1.20
C CYS A 109 -7.68 16.86 -0.94
N TYR A 110 -6.58 17.50 -0.55
CA TYR A 110 -6.54 18.94 -0.36
C TYR A 110 -6.22 19.67 -1.68
N ASP A 111 -7.10 20.58 -2.10
CA ASP A 111 -6.87 21.42 -3.27
C ASP A 111 -6.22 22.74 -2.85
N MET A 112 -4.95 22.92 -3.21
CA MET A 112 -4.21 24.13 -2.84
C MET A 112 -4.67 25.38 -3.60
N GLY A 113 -5.41 25.24 -4.70
CA GLY A 113 -5.88 26.37 -5.50
C GLY A 113 -7.17 26.99 -4.95
N SER A 114 -8.08 26.16 -4.44
CA SER A 114 -9.31 26.60 -3.77
C SER A 114 -9.20 26.62 -2.25
N GLU A 115 -8.11 26.09 -1.67
CA GLU A 115 -7.88 25.96 -0.23
C GLU A 115 -8.97 25.13 0.49
N GLU A 116 -9.45 24.08 -0.18
CA GLU A 116 -10.57 23.24 0.27
C GLU A 116 -10.25 21.75 0.16
N MET A 117 -10.93 20.94 0.98
CA MET A 117 -10.95 19.49 0.81
C MET A 117 -11.92 19.12 -0.33
N LYS A 118 -11.47 18.29 -1.26
CA LYS A 118 -12.28 17.74 -2.35
C LYS A 118 -12.44 16.24 -2.20
N ASP A 119 -13.68 15.78 -2.20
CA ASP A 119 -14.01 14.36 -2.29
C ASP A 119 -13.61 13.78 -3.66
N ARG A 120 -13.29 12.49 -3.70
CA ARG A 120 -12.87 11.76 -4.91
C ARG A 120 -13.89 10.74 -5.40
#